data_AF-A0A7U9TI06-F1
#
_entry.id   AF-A0A7U9TI06-F1
#
_cell.length_a   1.000
_cell.length_b   1.000
_cell.length_c   1.000
_cell.angle_alpha   90.00
_cell.angle_beta   90.00
_cell.angle_gamma   90.00
#
_symmetry.space_group_name_H-M   'P 1'
#
loop_
_entity.id
_entity.type
_entity.pdbx_description
1 polymer ?
#
loop_
_entity_poly.entity_id
_entity_poly.type
_entity_poly.pdbx_seq_one_letter_code
_entity_poly.pdbx_strand_id
1 'polypeptide(L)'
;MATIQIKRRTTAGTGPLIGTTGTVKAGEPQVDFTGEHLYIAKADKVASVSVPLAEADYLKIPGVAKVDTQIDTKITALNLGTASTKNTGTGSGNVPILDASGKLADSVVPKIAMTNTYVVASQTAMLALSNAQEGDVAVRTDLNKTFILKASPYSTLANWQELLTPTDAVTSVNGSTGVVTISLAGLGGVASTTYNTHVASNLHLTTEQRTILDNVKIAEISDTTGIALASTETAYANSVIIDGLIYYPYVDTGYTPTKITYKLGIDTSKVLQPASIIDGGTY
;
A
#
# COMPACT_ATOMS: atom_id res chain seq x y z
N MET A 1 -57.25 8.25 72.30
CA MET A 1 -56.05 8.25 71.43
C MET A 1 -54.85 7.98 72.29
N ALA A 2 -54.00 7.01 71.95
CA ALA A 2 -52.73 6.80 72.66
C ALA A 2 -51.70 7.79 72.12
N THR A 3 -51.15 8.65 72.98
CA THR A 3 -50.06 9.55 72.61
C THR A 3 -48.74 8.82 72.86
N ILE A 4 -47.97 8.57 71.80
CA ILE A 4 -46.61 8.03 71.92
C ILE A 4 -45.68 9.19 72.24
N GLN A 5 -45.06 9.16 73.42
CA GLN A 5 -44.01 10.11 73.80
C GLN A 5 -42.64 9.54 73.38
N ILE A 6 -41.88 10.33 72.61
CA ILE A 6 -40.52 9.98 72.22
C ILE A 6 -39.55 10.75 73.12
N LYS A 7 -38.68 10.04 73.84
CA LYS A 7 -37.66 10.68 74.67
C LYS A 7 -36.37 10.91 73.90
N ARG A 8 -35.63 11.95 74.26
CA ARG A 8 -34.28 12.19 73.72
C ARG A 8 -33.26 11.32 74.45
N ARG A 9 -32.42 10.62 73.70
CA ARG A 9 -31.20 9.99 74.20
C ARG A 9 -30.06 11.00 74.05
N THR A 10 -29.26 11.17 75.10
CA THR A 10 -28.04 11.98 75.01
C THR A 10 -26.92 11.18 74.35
N THR A 11 -26.07 11.85 73.58
CA THR A 11 -25.01 11.25 72.74
C THR A 11 -23.98 10.42 73.54
N ALA A 12 -23.88 10.62 74.87
CA ALA A 12 -23.05 9.83 75.78
C ALA A 12 -23.64 8.44 76.15
N GLY A 13 -24.81 8.10 75.62
CA GLY A 13 -25.36 6.76 75.64
C GLY A 13 -26.11 6.34 76.91
N THR A 14 -26.24 7.23 77.89
CA THR A 14 -26.76 6.95 79.24
C THR A 14 -28.29 6.94 79.39
N GLY A 15 -29.03 7.06 78.27
CA GLY A 15 -30.49 7.09 78.26
C GLY A 15 -31.07 8.50 78.48
N PRO A 16 -32.38 8.64 78.71
CA PRO A 16 -33.03 9.93 78.84
C PRO A 16 -32.83 10.45 80.26
N LEU A 17 -31.57 10.72 80.62
CA LEU A 17 -31.24 11.44 81.85
C LEU A 17 -31.67 12.89 81.65
N ILE A 18 -32.79 13.26 82.25
CA ILE A 18 -33.15 14.67 82.45
C ILE A 18 -32.75 15.00 83.90
N GLY A 19 -31.52 15.52 84.09
CA GLY A 19 -30.95 15.73 85.43
C GLY A 19 -30.13 14.54 85.94
N THR A 20 -30.23 14.19 87.23
CA THR A 20 -29.40 13.15 87.88
C THR A 20 -29.94 11.72 87.78
N THR A 21 -31.20 11.55 87.36
CA THR A 21 -31.85 10.25 87.16
C THR A 21 -32.75 10.27 85.91
N GLY A 22 -33.07 9.10 85.37
CA GLY A 22 -33.98 8.95 84.23
C GLY A 22 -34.65 7.59 84.24
N THR A 23 -35.85 7.47 83.68
CA THR A 23 -36.57 6.20 83.62
C THR A 23 -37.02 5.89 82.20
N VAL A 24 -37.03 4.59 81.89
CA VAL A 24 -37.53 4.05 80.63
C VAL A 24 -38.54 2.95 80.92
N LYS A 25 -39.57 2.86 80.10
CA LYS A 25 -40.51 1.75 80.10
C LYS A 25 -40.21 0.78 78.97
N ALA A 26 -40.49 -0.51 79.16
CA ALA A 26 -40.39 -1.49 78.09
C ALA A 26 -41.21 -1.02 76.87
N GLY A 27 -40.59 -1.05 75.68
CA GLY A 27 -41.21 -0.57 74.44
C GLY A 27 -41.11 0.94 74.21
N GLU A 28 -40.54 1.71 75.14
CA GLU A 28 -40.46 3.17 75.01
C GLU A 28 -39.43 3.59 73.95
N PRO A 29 -39.83 4.38 72.93
CA PRO A 29 -38.93 4.85 71.88
C PRO A 29 -38.09 6.04 72.32
N GLN A 30 -36.83 6.03 71.90
CA GLN A 30 -35.88 7.10 72.12
C GLN A 30 -35.08 7.43 70.88
N VAL A 31 -34.92 8.72 70.62
CA VAL A 31 -34.16 9.23 69.49
C VAL A 31 -32.89 9.92 69.97
N ASP A 32 -31.79 9.61 69.29
CA ASP A 32 -30.60 10.45 69.29
C ASP A 32 -30.62 11.27 68.00
N PHE A 33 -30.94 12.56 68.08
CA PHE A 33 -31.02 13.43 66.90
C PHE A 33 -29.67 13.63 66.20
N THR A 34 -28.57 13.31 66.88
CA THR A 34 -27.21 13.34 66.35
C THR A 34 -26.65 11.95 66.09
N GLY A 35 -27.42 10.91 66.41
CA GLY A 35 -26.99 9.52 66.41
C GLY A 35 -27.57 8.72 65.25
N GLU A 36 -27.06 7.49 65.14
CA GLU A 36 -27.28 6.61 64.00
C GLU A 36 -28.47 5.65 64.14
N HIS A 37 -29.18 5.70 65.27
CA HIS A 37 -30.21 4.72 65.63
C HIS A 37 -31.43 5.34 66.34
N LEU A 38 -32.59 4.72 66.10
CA LEU A 38 -33.75 4.74 67.01
C LEU A 38 -33.57 3.62 68.03
N TYR A 39 -33.81 3.90 69.31
CA TYR A 39 -33.66 2.94 70.40
C TYR A 39 -35.02 2.62 71.01
N ILE A 40 -35.33 1.34 71.25
CA ILE A 40 -36.51 0.90 71.97
C ILE A 40 -36.06 0.20 73.25
N ALA A 41 -36.49 0.68 74.41
CA ALA A 41 -36.12 0.05 75.68
C ALA A 41 -36.68 -1.37 75.76
N LYS A 42 -35.84 -2.36 76.13
CA LYS A 42 -36.25 -3.77 76.23
C LYS A 42 -37.03 -4.07 77.50
N ALA A 43 -36.82 -3.29 78.55
CA ALA A 43 -37.41 -3.48 79.88
C ALA A 43 -37.59 -2.15 80.61
N ASP A 44 -38.41 -2.16 81.65
CA ASP A 44 -38.50 -1.06 82.61
C ASP A 44 -37.18 -0.92 83.35
N LYS A 45 -36.57 0.27 83.33
CA LYS A 45 -35.30 0.50 84.02
C LYS A 45 -35.17 1.94 84.51
N VAL A 46 -34.57 2.08 85.69
CA VAL A 46 -34.22 3.36 86.30
C VAL A 46 -32.71 3.56 86.14
N ALA A 47 -32.34 4.67 85.53
CA ALA A 47 -30.98 5.10 85.28
C ALA A 47 -30.56 6.18 86.27
N SER A 48 -29.28 6.18 86.65
CA SER A 48 -28.66 7.27 87.40
C SER A 48 -27.30 7.61 86.81
N VAL A 49 -26.70 8.72 87.27
CA VAL A 49 -25.31 9.07 86.91
C VAL A 49 -24.29 7.99 87.28
N SER A 50 -24.56 7.18 88.30
CA SER A 50 -23.68 6.10 88.76
C SER A 50 -24.01 4.75 88.10
N VAL A 51 -25.21 4.60 87.53
CA VAL A 51 -25.67 3.38 86.85
C VAL A 51 -26.48 3.79 85.60
N PRO A 52 -25.81 4.17 84.50
CA PRO A 52 -26.49 4.61 83.30
C PRO A 52 -27.16 3.44 82.56
N LEU A 53 -28.09 3.76 81.65
CA LEU A 53 -28.61 2.76 80.70
C LEU A 53 -27.51 2.40 79.72
N ALA A 54 -27.30 1.11 79.50
CA ALA A 54 -26.32 0.56 78.59
C ALA A 54 -26.95 0.30 77.22
N GLU A 55 -26.13 0.17 76.18
CA GLU A 55 -26.60 -0.18 74.84
C GLU A 55 -27.37 -1.52 74.81
N ALA A 56 -26.99 -2.47 75.66
CA ALA A 56 -27.65 -3.77 75.77
C ALA A 56 -29.09 -3.68 76.30
N ASP A 57 -29.48 -2.56 76.93
CA ASP A 57 -30.85 -2.34 77.42
C ASP A 57 -31.82 -1.95 76.29
N TYR A 58 -31.33 -1.72 75.07
CA TYR A 58 -32.12 -1.22 73.95
C TYR A 58 -32.08 -2.13 72.73
N LEU A 59 -33.22 -2.33 72.09
CA LEU A 59 -33.25 -2.73 70.69
C LEU A 59 -32.86 -1.50 69.85
N LYS A 60 -31.84 -1.64 68.98
CA LYS A 60 -31.38 -0.57 68.11
C LYS A 60 -31.95 -0.78 66.71
N ILE A 61 -32.54 0.26 66.16
CA ILE A 61 -33.03 0.30 64.78
C ILE A 61 -32.14 1.31 64.04
N PRO A 62 -31.26 0.87 63.12
CA PRO A 62 -30.36 1.77 62.41
C PRO A 62 -31.12 2.69 61.47
N GLY A 63 -30.67 3.94 61.41
CA GLY A 63 -31.07 4.88 60.37
C GLY A 63 -30.36 4.58 59.04
N VAL A 64 -30.84 5.20 57.96
CA VAL A 64 -30.35 4.97 56.59
C VAL A 64 -28.83 5.18 56.47
N ALA A 65 -28.28 6.26 57.04
CA ALA A 65 -26.85 6.55 56.98
C ALA A 65 -25.97 5.47 57.63
N LYS A 66 -26.47 4.82 58.69
CA LYS A 66 -25.78 3.73 59.37
C LYS A 66 -25.87 2.42 58.58
N VAL A 67 -26.97 2.20 57.88
CA VAL A 67 -27.11 1.07 56.96
C VAL A 67 -26.13 1.24 55.80
N ASP A 68 -26.10 2.42 55.19
CA ASP A 68 -25.20 2.73 54.06
C ASP A 68 -23.73 2.57 54.47
N THR A 69 -23.33 3.17 55.59
CA THR A 69 -21.96 3.04 56.12
C THR A 69 -21.58 1.57 56.38
N GLN A 70 -22.51 0.76 56.89
CA GLN A 70 -22.26 -0.67 57.11
C GLN A 70 -22.10 -1.43 55.80
N ILE A 71 -22.90 -1.11 54.78
CA ILE A 71 -22.78 -1.70 53.44
C ILE A 71 -21.43 -1.34 52.83
N ASP A 72 -21.05 -0.07 52.84
CA ASP A 72 -19.77 0.42 52.30
C ASP A 72 -18.56 -0.19 53.02
N THR A 73 -18.65 -0.31 54.35
CA THR A 73 -17.63 -0.98 55.17
C THR A 73 -17.48 -2.45 54.75
N LYS A 74 -18.58 -3.17 54.51
CA LYS A 74 -18.54 -4.56 54.08
C LYS A 74 -18.02 -4.72 52.65
N ILE A 75 -18.41 -3.83 51.73
CA ILE A 75 -17.88 -3.80 50.36
C ILE A 75 -16.35 -3.66 50.39
N THR A 76 -15.84 -2.76 51.23
CA THR A 76 -14.40 -2.52 51.41
C THR A 76 -13.72 -3.72 52.07
N ALA A 77 -14.26 -4.23 53.18
CA ALA A 77 -13.68 -5.32 53.94
C ALA A 77 -13.59 -6.64 53.15
N LEU A 78 -14.56 -6.88 52.26
CA LEU A 78 -14.59 -8.04 51.37
C LEU A 78 -13.93 -7.76 50.00
N ASN A 79 -13.39 -6.57 49.80
CA ASN A 79 -12.74 -6.13 48.57
C ASN A 79 -13.61 -6.37 47.31
N LEU A 80 -14.91 -6.11 47.41
CA LEU A 80 -15.87 -6.38 46.32
C LEU A 80 -15.81 -5.33 45.19
N GLY A 81 -15.10 -4.21 45.41
CA GLY A 81 -14.96 -3.12 44.46
C GLY A 81 -16.24 -2.27 44.28
N THR A 82 -16.13 -1.19 43.52
CA THR A 82 -17.22 -0.21 43.32
C THR A 82 -18.39 -0.74 42.49
N ALA A 83 -18.15 -1.76 41.65
CA ALA A 83 -19.16 -2.41 40.82
C ALA A 83 -20.24 -3.15 41.64
N SER A 84 -19.95 -3.51 42.90
CA SER A 84 -20.89 -4.19 43.81
C SER A 84 -22.17 -3.38 44.11
N THR A 85 -22.15 -2.07 43.84
CA THR A 85 -23.31 -1.16 44.00
C THR A 85 -24.14 -0.99 42.73
N LYS A 86 -23.81 -1.69 41.64
CA LYS A 86 -24.42 -1.53 40.31
C LYS A 86 -25.19 -2.78 39.91
N ASN A 87 -26.22 -2.60 39.06
CA ASN A 87 -26.95 -3.71 38.46
C ASN A 87 -26.06 -4.47 37.48
N THR A 88 -26.16 -5.79 37.46
CA THR A 88 -25.43 -6.67 36.54
C THR A 88 -26.30 -7.08 35.34
N GLY A 89 -25.68 -7.52 34.25
CA GLY A 89 -26.36 -8.03 33.06
C GLY A 89 -26.09 -7.23 31.79
N THR A 90 -26.90 -7.45 30.74
CA THR A 90 -26.67 -6.90 29.38
C THR A 90 -27.59 -5.74 29.01
N GLY A 91 -28.46 -5.30 29.92
CA GLY A 91 -29.31 -4.12 29.73
C GLY A 91 -28.50 -2.81 29.72
N SER A 92 -29.06 -1.77 29.10
CA SER A 92 -28.43 -0.45 29.05
C SER A 92 -28.16 0.07 30.47
N GLY A 93 -26.90 0.45 30.73
CA GLY A 93 -26.45 0.95 32.04
C GLY A 93 -26.06 -0.11 33.08
N ASN A 94 -26.17 -1.42 32.76
CA ASN A 94 -25.72 -2.49 33.66
C ASN A 94 -24.23 -2.83 33.47
N VAL A 95 -23.63 -3.45 34.48
CA VAL A 95 -22.27 -4.02 34.44
C VAL A 95 -22.33 -5.44 33.85
N PRO A 96 -21.69 -5.70 32.70
CA PRO A 96 -21.62 -7.05 32.15
C PRO A 96 -20.80 -7.99 33.03
N ILE A 97 -21.22 -9.26 33.09
CA ILE A 97 -20.48 -10.31 33.80
C ILE A 97 -19.68 -11.11 32.77
N LEU A 98 -18.43 -11.42 33.13
CA LEU A 98 -17.57 -12.25 32.30
C LEU A 98 -18.08 -13.70 32.27
N ASP A 99 -17.91 -14.37 31.15
CA ASP A 99 -18.19 -15.79 30.99
C ASP A 99 -17.19 -16.66 31.77
N ALA A 100 -17.34 -17.99 31.67
CA ALA A 100 -16.45 -18.95 32.31
C ALA A 100 -14.97 -18.83 31.86
N SER A 101 -14.71 -18.15 30.73
CA SER A 101 -13.38 -17.90 30.19
C SER A 101 -12.81 -16.54 30.62
N GLY A 102 -13.52 -15.80 31.48
CA GLY A 102 -13.12 -14.46 31.91
C GLY A 102 -13.23 -13.41 30.80
N LYS A 103 -14.13 -13.59 29.83
CA LYS A 103 -14.35 -12.66 28.71
C LYS A 103 -15.79 -12.16 28.69
N LEU A 104 -16.02 -11.02 28.04
CA LEU A 104 -17.38 -10.60 27.72
C LEU A 104 -17.97 -11.56 26.68
N ALA A 105 -19.24 -11.93 26.84
CA ALA A 105 -19.92 -12.77 25.86
C ALA A 105 -20.08 -12.03 24.52
N ASP A 106 -20.06 -12.78 23.40
CA ASP A 106 -20.23 -12.25 22.03
C ASP A 106 -21.55 -11.45 21.85
N SER A 107 -22.56 -11.72 22.70
CA SER A 107 -23.82 -10.97 22.75
C SER A 107 -23.71 -9.57 23.36
N VAL A 108 -22.63 -9.29 24.12
CA VAL A 108 -22.36 -7.99 24.76
C VAL A 108 -21.47 -7.14 23.89
N VAL A 109 -20.38 -7.73 23.39
CA VAL A 109 -19.49 -7.10 22.43
C VAL A 109 -19.40 -8.05 21.25
N PRO A 110 -19.96 -7.70 20.08
CA PRO A 110 -19.78 -8.49 18.87
C PRO A 110 -18.29 -8.71 18.64
N LYS A 111 -17.88 -9.93 18.27
CA LYS A 111 -16.49 -10.22 17.91
C LYS A 111 -16.04 -9.27 16.80
N ILE A 112 -15.29 -8.23 17.18
CA ILE A 112 -14.32 -7.61 16.29
C ILE A 112 -13.10 -8.51 16.42
N ALA A 113 -13.03 -9.48 15.53
CA ALA A 113 -11.98 -10.44 15.59
C ALA A 113 -10.67 -9.77 15.21
N MET A 114 -9.69 -9.94 16.09
CA MET A 114 -8.33 -9.51 15.85
C MET A 114 -7.77 -10.30 14.67
N THR A 115 -7.42 -9.62 13.59
CA THR A 115 -6.91 -10.21 12.35
C THR A 115 -5.51 -10.79 12.55
N ASN A 116 -5.42 -12.10 12.79
CA ASN A 116 -4.19 -12.84 12.53
C ASN A 116 -4.02 -12.98 11.01
N THR A 117 -2.77 -12.94 10.55
CA THR A 117 -2.45 -13.17 9.12
C THR A 117 -1.68 -14.47 8.99
N TYR A 118 -2.23 -15.40 8.22
CA TYR A 118 -1.64 -16.70 7.90
C TYR A 118 -1.12 -16.69 6.47
N VAL A 119 0.18 -16.92 6.28
CA VAL A 119 0.75 -17.14 4.94
C VAL A 119 0.70 -18.63 4.64
N VAL A 120 -0.05 -19.02 3.61
CA VAL A 120 -0.32 -20.42 3.27
C VAL A 120 -0.04 -20.70 1.80
N ALA A 121 0.51 -21.88 1.52
CA ALA A 121 0.97 -22.25 0.18
C ALA A 121 -0.14 -22.82 -0.72
N SER A 122 -1.37 -23.01 -0.22
CA SER A 122 -2.49 -23.55 -1.00
C SER A 122 -3.84 -23.34 -0.33
N GLN A 123 -4.93 -23.56 -1.06
CA GLN A 123 -6.28 -23.66 -0.50
C GLN A 123 -6.38 -24.72 0.59
N THR A 124 -5.80 -25.90 0.36
CA THR A 124 -5.85 -27.00 1.33
C THR A 124 -5.19 -26.61 2.65
N ALA A 125 -4.06 -25.91 2.59
CA ALA A 125 -3.40 -25.38 3.78
C ALA A 125 -4.23 -24.29 4.48
N MET A 126 -4.92 -23.43 3.71
CA MET A 126 -5.85 -22.42 4.24
C MET A 126 -7.02 -23.04 5.01
N LEU A 127 -7.64 -24.09 4.46
CA LEU A 127 -8.78 -24.77 5.09
C LEU A 127 -8.36 -25.67 6.27
N ALA A 128 -7.08 -25.99 6.37
CA ALA A 128 -6.49 -26.83 7.43
C ALA A 128 -5.85 -26.04 8.59
N LEU A 129 -6.05 -24.72 8.65
CA LEU A 129 -5.63 -23.91 9.80
C LEU A 129 -6.20 -24.48 11.11
N SER A 130 -5.54 -24.26 12.25
CA SER A 130 -5.93 -24.90 13.51
C SER A 130 -6.66 -23.98 14.49
N ASN A 131 -6.63 -22.67 14.26
CA ASN A 131 -7.13 -21.67 15.22
C ASN A 131 -7.60 -20.37 14.56
N ALA A 132 -7.97 -20.40 13.28
CA ALA A 132 -8.48 -19.21 12.62
C ALA A 132 -9.86 -18.82 13.16
N GLN A 133 -10.13 -17.52 13.20
CA GLN A 133 -11.40 -16.93 13.62
C GLN A 133 -11.94 -16.05 12.49
N GLU A 134 -13.22 -15.69 12.55
CA GLU A 134 -13.78 -14.67 11.64
C GLU A 134 -12.87 -13.43 11.68
N GLY A 135 -12.75 -12.63 10.64
CA GLY A 135 -11.80 -11.51 10.58
C GLY A 135 -10.32 -11.86 10.41
N ASP A 136 -9.90 -13.12 10.56
CA ASP A 136 -8.52 -13.54 10.22
C ASP A 136 -8.30 -13.54 8.72
N VAL A 137 -7.03 -13.35 8.33
CA VAL A 137 -6.61 -13.22 6.94
C VAL A 137 -5.71 -14.39 6.54
N ALA A 138 -5.96 -14.96 5.36
CA ALA A 138 -5.08 -15.92 4.70
C ALA A 138 -4.48 -15.29 3.43
N VAL A 139 -3.14 -15.22 3.39
CA VAL A 139 -2.38 -14.85 2.20
C VAL A 139 -2.00 -16.14 1.46
N ARG A 140 -2.61 -16.34 0.30
CA ARG A 140 -2.40 -17.52 -0.55
C ARG A 140 -1.34 -17.24 -1.60
N THR A 141 -0.15 -17.80 -1.39
CA THR A 141 1.00 -17.59 -2.29
C THR A 141 0.88 -18.32 -3.62
N ASP A 142 0.04 -19.35 -3.71
CA ASP A 142 -0.27 -20.06 -4.95
C ASP A 142 -1.11 -19.24 -5.95
N LEU A 143 -1.88 -18.26 -5.45
CA LEU A 143 -2.70 -17.38 -6.27
C LEU A 143 -2.25 -15.91 -6.23
N ASN A 144 -1.31 -15.55 -5.35
CA ASN A 144 -0.97 -14.18 -5.02
C ASN A 144 -2.21 -13.35 -4.60
N LYS A 145 -3.06 -13.95 -3.75
CA LYS A 145 -4.34 -13.37 -3.30
C LYS A 145 -4.47 -13.40 -1.79
N THR A 146 -5.28 -12.47 -1.27
CA THR A 146 -5.59 -12.38 0.16
C THR A 146 -7.07 -12.65 0.39
N PHE A 147 -7.38 -13.45 1.41
CA PHE A 147 -8.74 -13.81 1.80
C PHE A 147 -8.96 -13.45 3.26
N ILE A 148 -10.16 -13.00 3.62
CA ILE A 148 -10.59 -12.79 5.01
C ILE A 148 -11.68 -13.80 5.37
N LEU A 149 -11.63 -14.40 6.56
CA LEU A 149 -12.68 -15.30 7.02
C LEU A 149 -13.91 -14.48 7.44
N LYS A 150 -15.03 -14.59 6.73
CA LYS A 150 -16.27 -13.84 7.05
C LYS A 150 -17.27 -14.63 7.88
N ALA A 151 -17.07 -15.94 8.06
CA ALA A 151 -17.95 -16.81 8.81
C ALA A 151 -17.21 -18.06 9.32
N SER A 152 -17.68 -18.67 10.40
CA SER A 152 -17.20 -19.97 10.88
C SER A 152 -17.93 -21.14 10.18
N PRO A 153 -17.30 -22.31 9.99
CA PRO A 153 -15.90 -22.64 10.29
C PRO A 153 -14.93 -22.25 9.16
N TYR A 154 -13.64 -22.07 9.48
CA TYR A 154 -12.56 -21.79 8.51
C TYR A 154 -12.26 -22.96 7.57
N SER A 155 -12.73 -24.17 7.87
CA SER A 155 -12.60 -25.35 7.02
C SER A 155 -13.52 -25.33 5.79
N THR A 156 -14.41 -24.33 5.68
CA THR A 156 -15.33 -24.17 4.55
C THR A 156 -14.89 -23.02 3.64
N LEU A 157 -14.60 -23.31 2.36
CA LEU A 157 -14.12 -22.30 1.41
C LEU A 157 -15.08 -21.12 1.23
N ALA A 158 -16.39 -21.36 1.18
CA ALA A 158 -17.40 -20.32 0.98
C ALA A 158 -17.44 -19.26 2.12
N ASN A 159 -16.85 -19.59 3.26
CA ASN A 159 -16.71 -18.68 4.39
C ASN A 159 -15.52 -17.73 4.27
N TRP A 160 -14.66 -17.93 3.26
CA TRP A 160 -13.56 -17.03 2.95
C TRP A 160 -13.98 -16.05 1.85
N GLN A 161 -13.78 -14.76 2.11
CA GLN A 161 -14.00 -13.69 1.15
C GLN A 161 -12.65 -13.26 0.59
N GLU A 162 -12.48 -13.32 -0.73
CA GLU A 162 -11.33 -12.70 -1.38
C GLU A 162 -11.39 -11.18 -1.17
N LEU A 163 -10.30 -10.61 -0.65
CA LEU A 163 -10.11 -9.17 -0.61
C LEU A 163 -9.63 -8.73 -1.98
N LEU A 164 -10.44 -7.92 -2.64
CA LEU A 164 -10.04 -7.29 -3.89
C LEU A 164 -8.88 -6.34 -3.58
N THR A 165 -7.67 -6.69 -4.03
CA THR A 165 -6.60 -5.71 -4.11
C THR A 165 -6.93 -4.77 -5.27
N PRO A 166 -6.54 -3.48 -5.21
CA PRO A 166 -6.45 -2.67 -6.41
C PRO A 166 -5.71 -3.48 -7.49
N THR A 167 -6.13 -3.36 -8.74
CA THR A 167 -5.40 -3.97 -9.87
C THR A 167 -4.09 -3.20 -10.05
N ASP A 168 -3.15 -3.42 -9.14
CA ASP A 168 -1.79 -2.92 -9.21
C ASP A 168 -1.03 -3.74 -10.25
N ALA A 169 -1.24 -3.40 -11.51
CA ALA A 169 -0.39 -3.81 -12.62
C ALA A 169 -0.55 -2.78 -13.73
N VAL A 170 0.17 -1.66 -13.61
CA VAL A 170 0.25 -0.57 -14.59
C VAL A 170 -1.05 0.24 -14.74
N THR A 171 -1.04 1.48 -14.25
CA THR A 171 -2.18 2.41 -14.44
C THR A 171 -2.42 2.73 -15.91
N SER A 172 -1.37 2.78 -16.73
CA SER A 172 -1.50 2.82 -18.19
C SER A 172 -0.23 2.40 -18.92
N VAL A 173 -0.37 1.77 -20.09
CA VAL A 173 0.71 1.58 -21.07
C VAL A 173 0.39 2.50 -22.24
N ASN A 174 1.23 3.51 -22.48
CA ASN A 174 1.00 4.51 -23.55
C ASN A 174 -0.41 5.13 -23.49
N GLY A 175 -0.90 5.43 -22.28
CA GLY A 175 -2.24 6.01 -22.05
C GLY A 175 -3.42 5.04 -22.09
N SER A 176 -3.21 3.75 -22.40
CA SER A 176 -4.26 2.72 -22.40
C SER A 176 -4.39 2.04 -21.03
N THR A 177 -5.63 1.82 -20.58
CA THR A 177 -5.99 1.17 -19.30
C THR A 177 -6.72 -0.16 -19.54
N GLY A 178 -6.74 -1.07 -18.56
CA GLY A 178 -7.46 -2.35 -18.64
C GLY A 178 -6.67 -3.48 -19.32
N VAL A 179 -7.34 -4.37 -20.06
CA VAL A 179 -6.69 -5.45 -20.84
C VAL A 179 -5.97 -4.83 -22.04
N VAL A 180 -4.65 -4.64 -21.91
CA VAL A 180 -3.84 -4.03 -22.97
C VAL A 180 -3.40 -5.11 -23.97
N THR A 181 -3.97 -5.08 -25.17
CA THR A 181 -3.45 -5.83 -26.32
C THR A 181 -2.52 -4.93 -27.12
N ILE A 182 -1.21 -5.21 -27.10
CA ILE A 182 -0.23 -4.39 -27.80
C ILE A 182 -0.18 -4.79 -29.28
N SER A 183 -0.40 -3.81 -30.15
CA SER A 183 -0.16 -3.92 -31.59
C SER A 183 1.00 -3.00 -32.00
N LEU A 184 1.61 -3.29 -33.14
CA LEU A 184 2.70 -2.47 -33.70
C LEU A 184 2.26 -1.01 -33.90
N ALA A 185 1.02 -0.80 -34.36
CA ALA A 185 0.44 0.54 -34.50
C ALA A 185 0.30 1.26 -33.15
N GLY A 186 -0.04 0.53 -32.08
CA GLY A 186 -0.15 1.08 -30.71
C GLY A 186 1.18 1.55 -30.11
N LEU A 187 2.31 1.20 -30.73
CA LEU A 187 3.65 1.65 -30.35
C LEU A 187 4.20 2.74 -31.30
N GLY A 188 3.39 3.21 -32.26
CA GLY A 188 3.86 4.09 -33.33
C GLY A 188 4.80 3.39 -34.33
N GLY A 189 4.82 2.05 -34.33
CA GLY A 189 5.61 1.26 -35.26
C GLY A 189 4.99 1.23 -36.66
N VAL A 190 5.86 1.18 -37.67
CA VAL A 190 5.47 1.07 -39.07
C VAL A 190 5.43 -0.40 -39.47
N ALA A 191 4.35 -0.84 -40.14
CA ALA A 191 4.21 -2.22 -40.59
C ALA A 191 5.36 -2.65 -41.50
N SER A 192 5.77 -3.92 -41.42
CA SER A 192 6.87 -4.44 -42.25
C SER A 192 6.59 -4.31 -43.76
N THR A 193 5.33 -4.37 -44.19
CA THR A 193 4.92 -4.07 -45.56
C THR A 193 5.23 -2.63 -45.96
N THR A 194 4.90 -1.66 -45.11
CA THR A 194 5.24 -0.24 -45.32
C THR A 194 6.76 -0.05 -45.29
N TYR A 195 7.48 -0.63 -44.33
CA TYR A 195 8.95 -0.63 -44.30
C TYR A 195 9.54 -1.18 -45.62
N ASN A 196 9.02 -2.30 -46.12
CA ASN A 196 9.50 -2.93 -47.35
C ASN A 196 9.10 -2.17 -48.62
N THR A 197 8.07 -1.30 -48.60
CA THR A 197 7.81 -0.37 -49.71
C THR A 197 8.89 0.72 -49.84
N HIS A 198 9.75 0.89 -48.84
CA HIS A 198 10.87 1.82 -48.93
C HIS A 198 12.06 1.32 -49.77
N VAL A 199 12.06 0.06 -50.21
CA VAL A 199 13.10 -0.49 -51.09
C VAL A 199 13.20 0.26 -52.43
N ALA A 200 12.13 0.96 -52.84
CA ALA A 200 12.11 1.83 -54.02
C ALA A 200 11.67 3.28 -53.71
N SER A 201 11.62 3.67 -52.43
CA SER A 201 11.10 4.99 -52.04
C SER A 201 12.20 6.04 -51.95
N ASN A 202 11.97 7.18 -52.59
CA ASN A 202 12.80 8.39 -52.46
C ASN A 202 12.66 9.07 -51.09
N LEU A 203 11.88 8.50 -50.17
CA LEU A 203 11.56 9.09 -48.86
C LEU A 203 12.74 9.08 -47.88
N HIS A 204 13.73 8.21 -48.08
CA HIS A 204 14.86 8.06 -47.15
C HIS A 204 16.13 8.81 -47.53
N LEU A 205 16.18 9.33 -48.76
CA LEU A 205 17.28 10.13 -49.24
C LEU A 205 16.74 11.47 -49.69
N THR A 206 17.37 12.57 -49.31
CA THR A 206 17.03 13.89 -49.84
C THR A 206 17.28 13.94 -51.35
N THR A 207 16.67 14.90 -52.04
CA THR A 207 16.94 15.12 -53.48
C THR A 207 18.42 15.32 -53.75
N GLU A 208 19.13 16.00 -52.85
CA GLU A 208 20.58 16.18 -52.94
C GLU A 208 21.36 14.87 -52.82
N GLN A 209 21.03 14.01 -51.84
CA GLN A 209 21.68 12.71 -51.67
C GLN A 209 21.48 11.80 -52.89
N ARG A 210 20.29 11.81 -53.50
CA ARG A 210 20.03 11.03 -54.73
C ARG A 210 20.86 11.56 -55.90
N THR A 211 20.92 12.88 -56.07
CA THR A 211 21.76 13.53 -57.10
C THR A 211 23.24 13.19 -56.90
N ILE A 212 23.73 13.13 -55.66
CA ILE A 212 25.12 12.72 -55.38
C ILE A 212 25.36 11.28 -55.84
N LEU A 213 24.49 10.35 -55.45
CA LEU A 213 24.63 8.92 -55.82
C LEU A 213 24.55 8.71 -57.33
N ASP A 214 23.61 9.38 -58.01
CA ASP A 214 23.48 9.32 -59.48
C ASP A 214 24.71 9.88 -60.20
N ASN A 215 25.45 10.80 -59.57
CA ASN A 215 26.66 11.41 -60.13
C ASN A 215 27.97 10.70 -59.71
N VAL A 216 27.91 9.64 -58.90
CA VAL A 216 29.09 8.80 -58.68
C VAL A 216 29.45 8.13 -60.01
N LYS A 217 30.68 8.36 -60.48
CA LYS A 217 31.26 7.74 -61.69
C LYS A 217 32.58 7.06 -61.31
N ILE A 218 32.79 5.86 -61.81
CA ILE A 218 34.08 5.17 -61.71
C ILE A 218 34.94 5.64 -62.88
N ALA A 219 36.08 6.26 -62.60
CA ALA A 219 37.10 6.60 -63.59
C ALA A 219 38.38 5.82 -63.24
N GLU A 220 38.81 4.94 -64.14
CA GLU A 220 40.01 4.11 -63.98
C GLU A 220 40.94 4.34 -65.18
N ILE A 221 42.23 4.52 -64.91
CA ILE A 221 43.29 4.42 -65.90
C ILE A 221 44.04 3.12 -65.57
N SER A 222 43.68 2.03 -66.23
CA SER A 222 44.32 0.72 -66.05
C SER A 222 45.62 0.67 -66.86
N ASP A 223 46.74 0.34 -66.22
CA ASP A 223 48.01 0.13 -66.92
C ASP A 223 47.94 -1.15 -67.79
N THR A 224 48.38 -1.04 -69.04
CA THR A 224 48.76 -2.17 -69.89
C THR A 224 49.88 -1.70 -70.81
N THR A 225 51.06 -2.32 -70.66
CA THR A 225 52.25 -2.41 -71.54
C THR A 225 52.69 -1.19 -72.39
N GLY A 226 52.09 -0.02 -72.23
CA GLY A 226 52.24 1.13 -73.14
C GLY A 226 52.16 2.51 -72.47
N ILE A 227 52.03 2.59 -71.14
CA ILE A 227 52.08 3.85 -70.38
C ILE A 227 53.20 3.73 -69.34
N ALA A 228 54.17 4.63 -69.38
CA ALA A 228 55.23 4.68 -68.38
C ALA A 228 54.77 5.45 -67.14
N LEU A 229 54.93 4.86 -65.95
CA LEU A 229 54.74 5.57 -64.69
C LEU A 229 55.98 6.41 -64.36
N ALA A 230 55.81 7.71 -64.21
CA ALA A 230 56.88 8.58 -63.74
C ALA A 230 57.18 8.35 -62.25
N SER A 231 58.46 8.29 -61.88
CA SER A 231 58.90 8.06 -60.49
C SER A 231 58.74 9.27 -59.57
N THR A 232 58.60 10.48 -60.14
CA THR A 232 58.38 11.75 -59.45
C THR A 232 57.59 12.71 -60.33
N GLU A 233 56.98 13.75 -59.75
CA GLU A 233 56.31 14.82 -60.50
C GLU A 233 57.26 15.58 -61.43
N THR A 234 58.50 15.79 -61.02
CA THR A 234 59.54 16.41 -61.86
C THR A 234 59.88 15.53 -63.06
N ALA A 235 60.02 14.21 -62.85
CA ALA A 235 60.25 13.27 -63.95
C ALA A 235 59.06 13.24 -64.92
N TYR A 236 57.83 13.30 -64.41
CA TYR A 236 56.63 13.42 -65.23
C TYR A 236 56.68 14.68 -66.11
N ALA A 237 56.86 15.85 -65.50
CA ALA A 237 56.88 17.13 -66.22
C ALA A 237 57.95 17.19 -67.32
N ASN A 238 59.10 16.55 -67.11
CA ASN A 238 60.19 16.50 -68.08
C ASN A 238 59.98 15.46 -69.19
N SER A 239 59.07 14.50 -69.01
CA SER A 239 58.87 13.37 -69.93
C SER A 239 57.59 13.46 -70.76
N VAL A 240 56.70 14.41 -70.45
CA VAL A 240 55.43 14.59 -71.17
C VAL A 240 55.53 15.70 -72.21
N ILE A 241 54.83 15.50 -73.32
CA ILE A 241 54.48 16.61 -74.22
C ILE A 241 53.19 17.21 -73.66
N ILE A 242 53.25 18.48 -73.26
CA ILE A 242 52.07 19.24 -72.81
C ILE A 242 51.03 19.23 -73.95
N ASP A 243 49.79 18.87 -73.61
CA ASP A 243 48.67 18.69 -74.54
C ASP A 243 48.93 17.65 -75.66
N GLY A 244 49.90 16.74 -75.45
CA GLY A 244 50.26 15.70 -76.42
C GLY A 244 49.23 14.57 -76.57
N LEU A 245 48.33 14.43 -75.60
CA LEU A 245 47.20 13.49 -75.68
C LEU A 245 45.90 14.27 -75.72
N ILE A 246 45.02 13.86 -76.63
CA ILE A 246 43.64 14.31 -76.68
C ILE A 246 42.77 13.16 -76.16
N TYR A 247 41.84 13.48 -75.27
CA TYR A 247 40.84 12.53 -74.82
C TYR A 247 39.44 12.97 -75.23
N TYR A 248 38.57 11.99 -75.46
CA TYR A 248 37.16 12.20 -75.68
C TYR A 248 36.35 11.30 -74.75
N PRO A 249 35.50 11.86 -73.86
CA PRO A 249 34.62 11.06 -73.01
C PRO A 249 33.50 10.46 -73.86
N TYR A 250 33.41 9.14 -73.86
CA TYR A 250 32.25 8.40 -74.36
C TYR A 250 31.37 8.01 -73.18
N VAL A 251 30.14 8.51 -73.15
CA VAL A 251 29.16 8.22 -72.10
C VAL A 251 28.28 7.06 -72.56
N ASP A 252 28.44 5.90 -71.93
CA ASP A 252 27.58 4.74 -72.15
C ASP A 252 26.40 4.78 -71.18
N THR A 253 25.25 5.22 -71.70
CA THR A 253 23.98 5.30 -70.96
C THR A 253 23.24 3.96 -70.89
N GLY A 254 23.77 2.89 -71.53
CA GLY A 254 23.24 1.53 -71.45
C GLY A 254 23.69 0.74 -70.22
N TYR A 255 24.65 1.26 -69.45
CA TYR A 255 25.14 0.65 -68.19
C TYR A 255 24.60 1.40 -66.97
N THR A 256 24.28 0.67 -65.88
CA THR A 256 23.79 1.26 -64.61
C THR A 256 24.73 0.89 -63.46
N PRO A 257 25.41 1.88 -62.83
CA PRO A 257 25.36 3.33 -63.11
C PRO A 257 26.02 3.68 -64.45
N THR A 258 25.68 4.83 -65.04
CA THR A 258 26.27 5.29 -66.32
C THR A 258 27.79 5.17 -66.33
N LYS A 259 28.34 4.47 -67.32
CA LYS A 259 29.78 4.28 -67.47
C LYS A 259 30.34 5.36 -68.39
N ILE A 260 31.41 6.02 -67.96
CA ILE A 260 32.19 6.92 -68.83
C ILE A 260 33.47 6.20 -69.21
N THR A 261 33.69 6.03 -70.52
CA THR A 261 34.94 5.49 -71.06
C THR A 261 35.64 6.62 -71.80
N TYR A 262 36.93 6.81 -71.55
CA TYR A 262 37.71 7.82 -72.27
C TYR A 262 38.39 7.17 -73.47
N LYS A 263 38.18 7.73 -74.66
CA LYS A 263 39.02 7.42 -75.83
C LYS A 263 40.23 8.33 -75.76
N LEU A 264 41.43 7.76 -75.78
CA LEU A 264 42.67 8.53 -75.79
C LEU A 264 43.31 8.43 -77.18
N GLY A 265 43.84 9.53 -77.67
CA GLY A 265 44.63 9.61 -78.90
C GLY A 265 45.81 10.55 -78.73
N ILE A 266 46.82 10.41 -79.57
CA ILE A 266 47.95 11.36 -79.61
C ILE A 266 47.53 12.55 -80.48
N ASP A 267 47.79 13.77 -80.02
CA ASP A 267 47.58 14.96 -80.84
C ASP A 267 48.55 14.93 -82.03
N THR A 268 47.99 14.81 -83.23
CA THR A 268 48.75 14.83 -84.48
C THR A 268 49.60 16.09 -84.66
N SER A 269 49.22 17.23 -84.05
CA SER A 269 50.01 18.47 -84.07
C SER A 269 51.29 18.38 -83.23
N LYS A 270 51.33 17.43 -82.30
CA LYS A 270 52.43 17.17 -81.37
C LYS A 270 53.27 15.96 -81.75
N VAL A 271 52.82 15.17 -82.73
CA VAL A 271 53.62 14.09 -83.33
C VAL A 271 54.71 14.73 -84.19
N LEU A 272 55.96 14.54 -83.79
CA LEU A 272 57.10 14.93 -84.62
C LEU A 272 57.13 14.04 -85.87
N GLN A 273 56.74 14.59 -87.01
CA GLN A 273 56.97 13.93 -88.29
C GLN A 273 58.42 14.19 -88.73
N PRO A 274 59.11 13.20 -89.33
CA PRO A 274 60.44 13.44 -89.87
C PRO A 274 60.34 14.48 -91.00
N ALA A 275 61.00 15.62 -90.84
CA ALA A 275 61.27 16.55 -91.93
C ALA A 275 62.42 16.01 -92.79
N SER A 276 62.26 14.82 -93.37
CA SER A 276 63.21 14.30 -94.33
C SER A 276 62.86 14.88 -95.70
N ILE A 277 63.61 15.88 -96.15
CA ILE A 277 63.75 16.15 -97.59
C ILE A 277 64.58 14.97 -98.12
N ILE A 278 63.91 13.96 -98.66
CA ILE A 278 64.60 12.97 -99.50
C ILE A 278 64.79 13.65 -100.85
N ASP A 279 65.95 14.30 -100.99
CA ASP A 279 66.66 14.56 -102.24
C ASP A 279 65.84 15.02 -103.47
N GLY A 280 65.69 16.34 -103.62
CA GLY A 280 65.92 17.06 -104.88
C GLY A 280 65.26 16.64 -106.21
N GLY A 281 64.28 15.73 -106.26
CA GLY A 281 63.76 15.17 -107.51
C GLY A 281 62.27 15.42 -107.75
N THR A 282 61.95 16.08 -108.87
CA THR A 282 60.62 16.09 -109.48
C THR A 282 60.25 14.67 -109.94
N TYR A 283 59.07 14.17 -109.57
CA TYR A 283 58.33 13.18 -110.36
C TYR A 283 57.00 13.80 -110.77
#